data_AF-A0A9E5MY34-F1
#
_entry.id   AF-A0A9E5MY34-F1
#
_cell.length_a   1.000
_cell.length_b   1.000
_cell.length_c   1.000
_cell.angle_alpha   90.00
_cell.angle_beta   90.00
_cell.angle_gamma   90.00
#
_symmetry.space_group_name_H-M   'P 1'
#
loop_
_entity.id
_entity.type
_entity.pdbx_description
1 polymer ?
#
loop_
_entity_poly.entity_id
_entity_poly.type
_entity_poly.pdbx_seq_one_letter_code
_entity_poly.pdbx_strand_id
1 'polypeptide(L)'
;MKRRLVVGMTGASGAIYAVRLLEVLSAAGIDVHLIITSAAQEVLQQELDLSVDLDDFQVSSLLLGDGMDSSDSKLNLMRQQAGISTADSNVLAFDVGEPGHIYYHHHQDYLAPIASGSFLTDGMVICPCSSGSLAAIVNSL
;
A
#
# COMPACT_ATOMS: atom_id res chain seq x y z
N MET A 1 7.35 17.90 -6.09
CA MET A 1 6.24 17.03 -6.54
C MET A 1 6.15 15.89 -5.54
N LYS A 2 4.96 15.53 -5.07
CA LYS A 2 4.78 14.39 -4.15
C LYS A 2 5.02 13.10 -4.95
N ARG A 3 5.83 12.19 -4.41
CA ARG A 3 6.16 10.92 -5.07
C ARG A 3 4.92 10.04 -5.16
N ARG A 4 4.80 9.25 -6.23
CA ARG A 4 3.66 8.36 -6.46
C ARG A 4 4.14 6.97 -6.84
N LEU A 5 3.63 5.94 -6.15
CA LEU A 5 3.92 4.55 -6.46
C LEU A 5 2.64 3.77 -6.72
N VAL A 6 2.72 2.79 -7.62
CA VAL A 6 1.67 1.78 -7.79
C VAL A 6 2.00 0.58 -6.91
N VAL A 7 1.03 0.09 -6.16
CA VAL A 7 1.16 -1.12 -5.34
C VAL A 7 0.08 -2.11 -5.76
N GLY A 8 0.49 -3.28 -6.26
CA GLY A 8 -0.40 -4.41 -6.52
C GLY A 8 -0.31 -5.45 -5.41
N MET A 9 -1.44 -5.88 -4.88
CA MET A 9 -1.54 -6.99 -3.93
C MET A 9 -2.18 -8.19 -4.65
N THR A 10 -1.54 -9.36 -4.57
CA THR A 10 -2.01 -10.58 -5.24
C THR A 10 -2.09 -11.76 -4.25
N GLY A 11 -2.71 -12.88 -4.65
CA GLY A 11 -2.97 -14.04 -3.79
C GLY A 11 -1.77 -14.92 -3.45
N ALA A 12 -0.61 -14.34 -3.17
CA ALA A 12 0.51 -15.05 -2.55
C ALA A 12 0.49 -14.85 -1.03
N SER A 13 1.08 -15.79 -0.29
CA SER A 13 1.24 -15.67 1.16
C SER A 13 2.12 -14.46 1.54
N GLY A 14 1.89 -13.91 2.73
CA GLY A 14 2.62 -12.77 3.26
C GLY A 14 1.87 -11.45 3.12
N ALA A 15 0.55 -11.45 3.32
CA ALA A 15 -0.28 -10.24 3.25
C ALA A 15 0.21 -9.14 4.20
N ILE A 16 0.85 -9.52 5.32
CA ILE A 16 1.43 -8.56 6.29
C ILE A 16 2.50 -7.66 5.69
N TYR A 17 3.25 -8.13 4.69
CA TYR A 17 4.27 -7.31 4.03
C TYR A 17 3.63 -6.18 3.22
N ALA A 18 2.50 -6.46 2.58
CA ALA A 18 1.75 -5.46 1.83
C ALA A 18 1.15 -4.40 2.75
N VAL A 19 0.47 -4.83 3.82
CA VAL A 19 -0.09 -3.92 4.82
C VAL A 19 1.00 -3.02 5.39
N ARG A 20 2.13 -3.61 5.80
CA ARG A 20 3.24 -2.84 6.35
C ARG A 20 3.90 -1.92 5.33
N LEU A 21 4.00 -2.34 4.07
CA LEU A 21 4.51 -1.50 2.99
C LEU A 21 3.62 -0.26 2.80
N LEU A 22 2.30 -0.42 2.79
CA LEU A 22 1.35 0.69 2.65
C LEU A 22 1.48 1.70 3.80
N GLU A 23 1.59 1.23 5.04
CA GLU A 23 1.82 2.08 6.21
C GLU A 23 3.11 2.89 6.09
N VAL A 24 4.21 2.24 5.67
CA VAL A 24 5.52 2.90 5.55
C VAL A 24 5.54 3.90 4.39
N LEU A 25 4.94 3.57 3.24
CA LEU A 25 4.86 4.48 2.09
C LEU A 25 4.01 5.71 2.42
N SER A 26 2.85 5.52 3.04
CA SER A 26 2.01 6.64 3.49
C SER A 26 2.74 7.48 4.54
N ALA A 27 3.37 6.87 5.54
CA ALA A 27 4.15 7.59 6.54
C ALA A 27 5.34 8.36 5.93
N ALA A 28 5.90 7.89 4.82
CA ALA A 28 6.97 8.58 4.08
C ALA A 28 6.47 9.71 3.15
N GLY A 29 5.17 10.04 3.18
CA GLY A 29 4.58 11.08 2.34
C GLY A 29 4.44 10.68 0.86
N ILE A 30 4.45 9.38 0.55
CA ILE A 30 4.33 8.86 -0.81
C ILE A 30 2.88 8.51 -1.08
N ASP A 31 2.31 9.09 -2.15
CA ASP A 31 0.96 8.73 -2.58
C ASP A 31 1.00 7.35 -3.26
N VAL A 32 0.05 6.49 -2.90
CA VAL A 32 -0.02 5.10 -3.37
C VAL A 32 -1.27 4.90 -4.20
N HIS A 33 -1.10 4.34 -5.40
CA HIS A 33 -2.19 3.80 -6.22
C HIS A 33 -2.27 2.29 -5.99
N LEU A 34 -3.26 1.86 -5.22
CA LEU A 34 -3.41 0.48 -4.76
C LEU A 34 -4.37 -0.31 -5.65
N ILE A 35 -3.98 -1.53 -6.02
CA ILE A 35 -4.83 -2.53 -6.65
C ILE A 35 -4.77 -3.81 -5.82
N ILE A 36 -5.91 -4.47 -5.64
CA ILE A 36 -6.02 -5.73 -4.89
C ILE A 36 -6.79 -6.72 -5.76
N THR A 37 -6.26 -7.93 -5.93
CA THR A 37 -7.00 -9.00 -6.62
C THR A 37 -7.96 -9.72 -5.67
N SER A 38 -9.01 -10.37 -6.18
CA SER A 38 -9.89 -11.24 -5.39
C SER A 38 -9.13 -12.32 -4.62
N ALA A 39 -8.10 -12.92 -5.24
CA ALA A 39 -7.25 -13.89 -4.54
C ALA A 39 -6.46 -13.26 -3.38
N ALA A 40 -6.05 -11.98 -3.47
CA ALA A 40 -5.39 -11.29 -2.36
C ALA A 40 -6.36 -10.99 -1.21
N GLN A 41 -7.61 -10.64 -1.53
CA GLN A 41 -8.69 -10.46 -0.55
C GLN A 41 -8.88 -11.73 0.30
N GLU A 42 -8.88 -12.91 -0.32
CA GLU A 42 -8.96 -14.18 0.40
C GLU A 42 -7.75 -14.41 1.33
N VAL A 43 -6.53 -14.13 0.85
CA VAL A 43 -5.31 -14.27 1.68
C VAL A 43 -5.31 -13.30 2.86
N LEU A 44 -5.76 -12.06 2.66
CA LEU A 44 -5.91 -11.08 3.74
C LEU A 44 -6.82 -11.59 4.86
N GLN A 45 -7.96 -12.17 4.49
CA GLN A 45 -8.89 -12.76 5.45
C GLN A 45 -8.28 -13.99 6.15
N GLN A 46 -7.58 -14.85 5.41
CA GLN A 46 -7.01 -16.09 5.96
C GLN A 46 -5.80 -15.87 6.88
N GLU A 47 -4.93 -14.93 6.53
CA GLU A 47 -3.67 -14.69 7.24
C GLU A 47 -3.80 -13.67 8.36
N LEU A 48 -4.64 -12.64 8.17
CA LEU A 48 -4.71 -11.48 9.06
C LEU A 48 -6.12 -11.21 9.63
N ASP A 49 -7.11 -12.03 9.28
CA ASP A 49 -8.52 -11.82 9.66
C ASP A 49 -9.08 -10.46 9.19
N LEU A 50 -8.50 -9.90 8.12
CA LEU A 50 -8.92 -8.63 7.54
C LEU A 50 -9.96 -8.86 6.45
N SER A 51 -11.18 -8.37 6.70
CA SER A 51 -12.27 -8.43 5.73
C SER A 51 -12.28 -7.14 4.89
N VAL A 52 -11.91 -7.28 3.63
CA VAL A 52 -11.88 -6.18 2.65
C VAL A 52 -13.01 -6.39 1.67
N ASP A 53 -13.82 -5.35 1.42
CA ASP A 53 -14.75 -5.32 0.30
C ASP A 53 -14.07 -4.63 -0.89
N LEU A 54 -14.02 -5.30 -2.04
CA LEU A 54 -13.38 -4.73 -3.23
C LEU A 54 -14.28 -3.71 -3.95
N ASP A 55 -15.60 -3.83 -3.81
CA ASP A 55 -16.60 -2.97 -4.44
C ASP A 55 -16.85 -1.71 -3.58
N ASP A 56 -16.74 -1.83 -2.25
CA ASP A 56 -16.81 -0.71 -1.29
C ASP A 56 -15.55 -0.63 -0.42
N PHE A 57 -14.41 -0.42 -1.09
CA PHE A 57 -13.12 -0.46 -0.42
C PHE A 57 -12.89 0.71 0.54
N GLN A 58 -12.57 0.37 1.79
CA GLN A 58 -12.17 1.31 2.83
C GLN A 58 -10.72 1.06 3.25
N VAL A 59 -9.88 2.10 3.23
CA VAL A 59 -8.45 1.97 3.60
C VAL A 59 -8.29 1.44 5.03
N SER A 60 -9.17 1.81 5.94
CA SER A 60 -9.17 1.33 7.33
C SER A 60 -9.38 -0.18 7.45
N SER A 61 -9.94 -0.85 6.44
CA SER A 61 -10.09 -2.32 6.43
C SER A 61 -8.76 -3.07 6.26
N LEU A 62 -7.71 -2.39 5.76
CA LEU A 62 -6.38 -2.98 5.58
C LEU A 62 -5.38 -2.61 6.68
N LEU A 63 -5.53 -1.44 7.29
CA LEU A 63 -4.56 -0.91 8.23
C LEU A 63 -4.85 -1.46 9.62
N LEU A 64 -3.83 -2.05 10.26
CA LEU A 64 -3.94 -2.70 11.58
C LEU A 64 -4.07 -1.71 12.76
N GLY A 65 -4.42 -0.45 12.47
CA GLY A 65 -4.65 0.62 13.45
C GLY A 65 -6.09 1.07 13.41
N ASP A 66 -6.85 0.73 14.45
CA ASP A 66 -8.20 1.23 14.68
C ASP A 66 -8.22 2.76 14.71
N GLY A 67 -9.03 3.36 13.82
CA GLY A 67 -9.56 4.71 13.98
C GLY A 67 -8.79 5.82 13.25
N MET A 68 -9.44 6.37 12.22
CA MET A 68 -9.13 7.68 11.64
C MET A 68 -9.58 8.84 12.57
N ASP A 69 -9.54 8.64 13.90
CA ASP A 69 -10.02 9.58 14.92
C ASP A 69 -8.97 9.77 16.05
N SER A 70 -8.24 10.88 15.91
CA SER A 70 -7.56 11.66 16.96
C SER A 70 -6.41 11.01 17.78
N SER A 71 -5.28 11.74 17.84
CA SER A 71 -4.26 11.61 18.90
C SER A 71 -3.38 10.36 18.84
N ASP A 72 -2.76 10.15 17.69
CA ASP A 72 -2.09 8.90 17.33
C ASP A 72 -0.74 8.69 18.05
N SER A 73 -0.81 8.21 19.28
CA SER A 73 0.36 7.95 20.14
C SER A 73 1.19 6.78 19.64
N LYS A 74 0.58 5.80 18.94
CA LYS A 74 1.26 4.64 18.35
C LYS A 74 1.95 4.97 17.04
N LEU A 75 1.36 5.78 16.16
CA LEU A 75 2.04 6.28 14.96
C LEU A 75 3.20 7.21 15.33
N ASN A 76 3.02 8.05 16.36
CA ASN A 76 4.12 8.84 16.93
C ASN A 76 5.18 7.96 17.61
N LEU A 77 4.80 6.89 18.31
CA LEU A 77 5.74 5.89 18.84
C LEU A 77 6.46 5.14 17.73
N MET A 78 5.81 4.81 16.62
CA MET A 78 6.46 4.22 15.45
C MET A 78 7.43 5.21 14.82
N ARG A 79 7.08 6.50 14.71
CA ARG A 79 8.02 7.56 14.30
C ARG A 79 9.21 7.64 15.28
N GLN A 80 8.96 7.55 16.59
CA GLN A 80 9.98 7.69 17.64
C GLN A 80 10.86 6.44 17.81
N GLN A 81 10.30 5.23 17.68
CA GLN A 81 10.98 3.93 17.81
C GLN A 81 11.65 3.48 16.52
N ALA A 82 11.15 3.89 15.34
CA ALA A 82 11.84 3.70 14.07
C ALA A 82 13.06 4.64 13.92
N GLY A 83 13.42 5.40 14.96
CA GLY A 83 14.58 6.28 14.92
C GLY A 83 14.41 7.46 13.99
N ILE A 84 13.18 7.93 13.76
CA ILE A 84 12.89 9.15 12.98
C ILE A 84 13.12 10.37 13.90
N SER A 85 14.30 10.45 14.51
CA SER A 85 14.89 11.69 14.99
C SER A 85 15.71 12.22 13.83
N THR A 86 15.35 13.40 13.36
CA THR A 86 15.74 14.08 12.12
C THR A 86 17.24 14.45 12.01
N ALA A 87 18.16 13.68 12.60
CA ALA A 87 19.60 13.93 12.51
C ALA A 87 20.44 12.73 12.04
N ASP A 88 20.06 11.47 12.32
CA ASP A 88 21.01 10.34 12.17
C ASP A 88 20.45 9.06 11.49
N SER A 89 19.24 9.09 10.91
CA SER A 89 18.66 7.90 10.24
C SER A 89 18.89 7.90 8.72
N ASN A 90 19.77 7.00 8.25
CA ASN A 90 20.06 6.78 6.83
C ASN A 90 18.94 6.08 6.03
N VAL A 91 17.85 5.67 6.69
CA VAL A 91 16.74 4.91 6.07
C VAL A 91 15.69 5.84 5.44
N LEU A 92 15.50 7.05 5.98
CA LEU A 92 14.65 8.11 5.42
C LEU A 92 15.25 9.49 5.77
N ALA A 93 16.21 9.95 4.99
CA ALA A 93 16.89 11.25 5.15
C ALA A 93 16.08 12.43 4.57
N PHE A 94 14.76 12.45 4.77
CA PHE A 94 13.89 13.50 4.25
C PHE A 94 12.93 14.01 5.33
N ASP A 95 12.67 15.32 5.29
CA ASP A 95 11.69 16.01 6.13
C ASP A 95 10.31 15.37 5.88
N VAL A 96 9.79 14.62 6.86
CA VAL A 96 8.56 13.85 6.70
C VAL A 96 7.38 14.81 6.88
N GLY A 97 6.88 15.34 5.76
CA GLY A 97 5.69 16.19 5.70
C GLY A 97 4.39 15.42 5.93
N GLU A 98 3.28 15.94 5.37
CA GLU A 98 1.96 15.30 5.42
C GLU A 98 1.98 13.86 4.88
N PRO A 99 1.27 12.90 5.52
CA PRO A 99 1.18 11.53 5.03
C PRO A 99 0.73 11.42 3.56
N GLY A 100 1.21 10.38 2.89
CA GLY A 100 0.79 9.99 1.55
C GLY A 100 -0.64 9.45 1.54
N HIS A 101 -1.39 9.73 0.47
CA HIS A 101 -2.74 9.21 0.31
C HIS A 101 -2.72 7.84 -0.38
N ILE A 102 -3.64 6.96 0.02
CA ILE A 102 -3.86 5.68 -0.65
C ILE A 102 -5.12 5.81 -1.53
N TYR A 103 -4.92 5.71 -2.84
CA TYR A 103 -5.96 5.71 -3.86
C TYR A 103 -6.19 4.28 -4.33
N TYR A 104 -7.29 3.67 -3.92
CA TYR A 104 -7.68 2.35 -4.40
C TYR A 104 -8.29 2.43 -5.80
N HIS A 105 -7.92 1.46 -6.65
CA HIS A 105 -8.49 1.24 -7.97
C HIS A 105 -8.98 -0.21 -8.03
N HIS A 106 -10.25 -0.39 -8.38
CA HIS A 106 -10.81 -1.74 -8.54
C HIS A 106 -10.05 -2.48 -9.66
N HIS A 107 -9.76 -3.77 -9.47
CA HIS A 107 -8.92 -4.52 -10.43
C HIS A 107 -9.57 -4.72 -11.81
N GLN A 108 -10.85 -4.40 -11.96
CA GLN A 108 -11.59 -4.41 -13.23
C GLN A 108 -11.82 -3.00 -13.80
N ASP A 109 -11.33 -1.95 -13.14
CA ASP A 109 -11.44 -0.58 -13.62
C ASP A 109 -10.35 -0.27 -14.66
N TYR A 110 -10.68 -0.49 -15.93
CA TYR A 110 -9.82 -0.16 -17.06
C TYR A 110 -9.71 1.35 -17.33
N LEU A 111 -10.51 2.19 -16.65
CA LEU A 111 -10.45 3.65 -16.74
C LEU A 111 -9.58 4.26 -15.64
N ALA A 112 -9.07 3.44 -14.71
CA ALA A 112 -8.15 3.87 -13.68
C ALA A 112 -6.94 4.59 -14.32
N PRO A 113 -6.46 5.72 -13.75
CA PRO A 113 -5.35 6.48 -14.33
C PRO A 113 -4.11 5.62 -14.60
N ILE A 114 -3.84 4.65 -13.72
CA ILE A 114 -2.70 3.72 -13.79
C ILE A 114 -2.77 2.74 -14.97
N ALA A 115 -3.91 2.60 -15.64
CA ALA A 115 -4.04 1.83 -16.88
C ALA A 115 -3.48 2.60 -18.11
N SER A 116 -3.19 3.90 -17.96
CA SER A 116 -2.66 4.74 -19.03
C SER A 116 -1.17 5.03 -18.85
N GLY A 117 -0.38 4.83 -19.91
CA GLY A 117 1.05 5.18 -19.92
C GLY A 117 1.35 6.69 -19.82
N SER A 118 0.35 7.56 -20.01
CA SER A 118 0.52 9.00 -19.78
C SER A 118 0.42 9.40 -18.31
N PHE A 119 -0.10 8.52 -17.45
CA PHE A 119 -0.15 8.74 -16.01
C PHE A 119 1.19 8.39 -15.37
N LEU A 120 1.98 9.41 -15.07
CA LEU A 120 3.35 9.22 -14.56
C LEU A 120 3.35 8.80 -13.08
N THR A 121 4.09 7.73 -12.81
CA THR A 121 4.40 7.20 -11.48
C THR A 121 5.90 6.96 -11.36
N ASP A 122 6.43 6.96 -10.13
CA ASP A 122 7.86 6.72 -9.86
C ASP A 122 8.23 5.23 -9.95
N GLY A 123 7.24 4.34 -10.05
CA GLY A 123 7.43 2.90 -10.14
C GLY A 123 6.23 2.10 -9.66
N MET A 124 6.34 0.78 -9.81
CA MET A 124 5.34 -0.20 -9.38
C MET A 124 6.00 -1.29 -8.53
N VAL A 125 5.32 -1.70 -7.46
CA VAL A 125 5.68 -2.85 -6.64
C VAL A 125 4.49 -3.81 -6.57
N ILE A 126 4.75 -5.10 -6.66
CA ILE A 126 3.75 -6.13 -6.39
C ILE A 126 4.14 -6.87 -5.12
N CYS A 127 3.32 -6.76 -4.08
CA CYS A 127 3.60 -7.32 -2.77
C CYS A 127 2.30 -7.76 -2.08
N PRO A 128 2.15 -9.03 -1.71
CA PRO A 128 2.91 -10.17 -2.23
C PRO A 128 2.58 -10.45 -3.71
N CYS A 129 3.49 -11.13 -4.41
CA CYS A 129 3.36 -11.48 -5.84
C CYS A 129 3.17 -12.99 -6.03
N SER A 130 2.00 -13.40 -6.52
CA SER A 130 1.69 -14.79 -6.84
C SER A 130 2.41 -15.25 -8.10
N SER A 131 2.71 -16.55 -8.18
CA SER A 131 3.28 -17.14 -9.39
C SER A 131 2.38 -16.96 -10.61
N GLY A 132 1.05 -17.01 -10.42
CA GLY A 132 0.07 -16.74 -11.48
C GLY A 132 0.14 -15.31 -11.99
N SER A 133 0.20 -14.31 -11.10
CA SER A 133 0.34 -12.90 -11.48
C SER A 133 1.68 -12.62 -12.15
N LEU A 134 2.77 -13.19 -11.64
CA LEU A 134 4.09 -13.08 -12.26
C LEU A 134 4.09 -13.68 -13.67
N ALA A 135 3.51 -14.87 -13.84
CA ALA A 135 3.40 -15.51 -15.15
C ALA A 135 2.53 -14.68 -16.11
N ALA A 136 1.42 -14.10 -15.64
CA ALA A 136 0.58 -13.22 -16.44
C ALA A 136 1.35 -11.98 -16.92
N ILE A 137 2.15 -11.35 -16.06
CA ILE A 137 3.00 -10.21 -16.44
C ILE A 137 4.04 -10.61 -17.49
N VAL A 138 4.74 -11.73 -17.27
CA VAL A 138 5.74 -12.24 -18.21
C VAL A 138 5.13 -12.53 -19.59
N ASN A 139 3.88 -13.01 -19.62
CA ASN A 139 3.17 -13.36 -20.85
C ASN A 139 2.24 -12.26 -21.38
N SER A 140 2.15 -11.10 -20.71
CA SER A 140 1.25 -9.98 -21.06
C SER A 140 -0.23 -10.38 -21.17
N LEU A 141 -0.76 -11.04 -20.14
CA LEU A 141 -2.15 -11.52 -20.03
C LEU A 141 -3.04 -10.61 -19.18
#